data_AF-A0A0L7L731-F1
#
_entry.id   AF-A0A0L7L731-F1
#
_cell.length_a   1.000
_cell.length_b   1.000
_cell.length_c   1.000
_cell.angle_alpha   90.00
_cell.angle_beta   90.00
_cell.angle_gamma   90.00
#
_symmetry.space_group_name_H-M   'P 1'
#
loop_
_entity.id
_entity.type
_entity.pdbx_description
1 polymer ?
#
loop_
_entity_poly.entity_id
_entity_poly.type
_entity_poly.pdbx_seq_one_letter_code
_entity_poly.pdbx_strand_id
1 'polypeptide(L)'
;MEESLSIELELGKRKRLEEAKKAKQAEIDRKRAELLLRKKAAEELKKEQERKAAERRRIIEERCGKPKNIEDANEAMLKRIIQEYYDRMYVCEGQKWDLEHEVRKRDFEISDLNSQVNDLRGKFVKPTLKKVSKYENKFAKLQKKAAEFNFRNQLKVVKKKEFTLEEEDKEICL
;
A
#
# COMPACT_ATOMS: atom_id res chain seq x y z
N MET A 1 -29.10 52.29 26.15
CA MET A 1 -29.46 50.86 26.35
C MET A 1 -29.53 50.09 25.04
N GLU A 2 -30.07 50.65 23.96
CA GLU A 2 -30.13 49.95 22.66
C GLU A 2 -28.76 49.78 21.98
N GLU A 3 -27.87 50.78 22.04
CA GLU A 3 -26.50 50.67 21.50
C GLU A 3 -25.64 49.61 22.20
N SER A 4 -25.73 49.51 23.52
CA SER A 4 -25.00 48.49 24.30
C SER A 4 -25.44 47.07 23.95
N LEU A 5 -26.75 46.86 23.75
CA LEU A 5 -27.30 45.56 23.35
C LEU A 5 -26.84 45.18 21.93
N SER A 6 -26.75 46.16 21.03
CA SER A 6 -26.28 45.97 19.65
C SER A 6 -24.79 45.59 19.59
N ILE A 7 -23.96 46.23 20.43
CA ILE A 7 -22.52 45.94 20.56
C ILE A 7 -22.29 44.52 21.08
N GLU A 8 -23.03 44.08 22.10
CA GLU A 8 -22.93 42.70 22.63
C GLU A 8 -23.34 41.65 21.60
N LEU A 9 -24.36 41.93 20.80
CA LEU A 9 -24.86 41.03 19.75
C LEU A 9 -23.83 40.88 18.62
N GLU A 10 -23.15 41.96 18.22
CA GLU A 10 -22.05 41.93 17.24
C GLU A 10 -20.78 41.25 17.79
N LEU A 11 -20.43 41.46 19.06
CA LEU A 11 -19.36 40.72 19.74
C LEU A 11 -19.65 39.22 19.79
N GLY A 12 -20.90 38.82 20.06
CA GLY A 12 -21.34 37.43 20.03
C GLY A 12 -21.23 36.81 18.62
N LYS A 13 -21.62 37.54 17.57
CA LYS A 13 -21.45 37.10 16.17
C LYS A 13 -19.98 36.92 15.80
N ARG A 14 -19.10 37.85 16.20
CA ARG A 14 -17.65 37.75 15.95
C ARG A 14 -17.01 36.56 16.66
N LYS A 15 -17.38 36.30 17.92
CA LYS A 15 -16.91 35.11 18.67
C LYS A 15 -17.33 33.81 17.98
N ARG A 16 -18.60 33.68 17.58
CA ARG A 16 -19.09 32.50 16.84
C ARG A 16 -18.36 32.30 15.50
N LEU A 17 -18.05 33.39 14.80
CA LEU A 17 -17.30 33.33 13.54
C LEU A 17 -15.84 32.89 13.74
N GLU A 18 -15.20 33.34 14.83
CA GLU A 18 -13.83 32.96 15.20
C GLU A 18 -13.75 31.49 15.63
N GLU A 19 -14.70 31.04 16.47
CA GLU A 19 -14.86 29.62 16.84
C GLU A 19 -15.11 28.73 15.61
N ALA A 20 -15.95 29.17 14.68
CA ALA A 20 -16.19 28.44 13.43
C ALA A 20 -14.94 28.36 12.53
N LYS A 21 -14.09 29.40 12.49
CA LYS A 21 -12.82 29.36 11.77
C LYS A 21 -11.84 28.39 12.42
N LYS A 22 -11.75 28.40 13.75
CA LYS A 22 -10.89 27.48 14.52
C LYS A 22 -11.33 26.02 14.36
N ALA A 23 -12.63 25.76 14.36
CA ALA A 23 -13.17 24.42 14.08
C ALA A 23 -12.84 23.94 12.67
N LYS A 24 -12.96 24.81 11.65
CA LYS A 24 -12.56 24.50 10.27
C LYS A 24 -11.06 24.20 10.15
N GLN A 25 -10.24 25.00 10.83
CA GLN A 25 -8.79 24.77 10.84
C GLN A 25 -8.44 23.42 11.48
N ALA A 26 -9.04 23.09 12.62
CA ALA A 26 -8.85 21.80 13.27
C ALA A 26 -9.29 20.61 12.39
N GLU A 27 -10.37 20.75 11.61
CA GLU A 27 -10.80 19.73 10.66
C GLU A 27 -9.78 19.54 9.51
N ILE A 28 -9.23 20.63 8.98
CA ILE A 28 -8.18 20.59 7.94
C ILE A 28 -6.93 19.89 8.48
N ASP A 29 -6.50 20.24 9.69
CA ASP A 29 -5.32 19.67 10.32
C ASP A 29 -5.50 18.17 10.63
N ARG A 30 -6.70 17.76 11.07
CA ARG A 30 -7.05 16.35 11.24
C ARG A 30 -6.96 15.58 9.92
N LYS A 31 -7.54 16.10 8.85
CA LYS A 31 -7.48 15.48 7.51
C LYS A 31 -6.04 15.40 6.98
N ARG A 32 -5.23 16.42 7.23
CA ARG A 32 -3.81 16.45 6.88
C ARG A 32 -3.04 15.37 7.65
N ALA A 33 -3.30 15.22 8.95
CA ALA A 33 -2.69 14.19 9.78
C ALA A 33 -3.06 12.77 9.30
N GLU A 34 -4.33 12.52 8.96
CA GLU A 34 -4.77 11.23 8.41
C GLU A 34 -4.08 10.90 7.08
N LEU A 35 -3.95 11.90 6.19
CA LEU A 35 -3.23 11.72 4.92
C LEU A 35 -1.75 11.37 5.16
N LEU A 36 -1.09 12.06 6.09
CA LEU A 36 0.31 11.77 6.44
C LEU A 36 0.45 10.36 7.04
N LEU A 37 -0.46 9.96 7.91
CA LEU A 37 -0.47 8.61 8.50
C LEU A 37 -0.61 7.54 7.42
N ARG A 38 -1.54 7.72 6.47
CA ARG A 38 -1.75 6.78 5.37
C ARG A 38 -0.55 6.73 4.43
N LYS A 39 0.08 7.87 4.13
CA LYS A 39 1.32 7.92 3.34
C LYS A 39 2.45 7.15 4.03
N LYS A 40 2.66 7.41 5.32
CA LYS A 40 3.67 6.70 6.12
C LYS A 40 3.39 5.20 6.19
N ALA A 41 2.14 4.79 6.41
CA ALA A 41 1.76 3.38 6.42
C ALA A 41 2.01 2.69 5.07
N ALA A 42 1.75 3.37 3.95
CA ALA A 42 2.04 2.84 2.62
C ALA A 42 3.54 2.71 2.34
N GLU A 43 4.34 3.68 2.77
CA GLU A 43 5.80 3.66 2.64
C GLU A 43 6.41 2.53 3.48
N GLU A 44 6.02 2.40 4.75
CA GLU A 44 6.47 1.32 5.62
C GLU A 44 6.07 -0.06 5.08
N LEU A 45 4.85 -0.20 4.52
CA LEU A 45 4.42 -1.44 3.88
C LEU A 45 5.32 -1.80 2.68
N LYS A 46 5.70 -0.81 1.86
CA LYS A 46 6.60 -1.03 0.72
C LYS A 46 7.99 -1.43 1.19
N LYS A 47 8.53 -0.73 2.18
CA LYS A 47 9.84 -1.02 2.78
C LYS A 47 9.89 -2.43 3.39
N GLU A 48 8.82 -2.84 4.06
CA GLU A 48 8.69 -4.20 4.61
C GLU A 48 8.67 -5.26 3.50
N GLN A 49 7.93 -5.01 2.41
CA GLN A 49 7.90 -5.91 1.26
C GLN A 49 9.28 -6.05 0.61
N GLU A 50 10.00 -4.94 0.42
CA GLU A 50 11.36 -4.93 -0.12
C GLU A 50 12.32 -5.70 0.81
N ARG A 51 12.24 -5.48 2.13
CA ARG A 51 13.01 -6.23 3.13
C ARG A 51 12.73 -7.73 3.09
N LYS A 52 11.45 -8.12 3.05
CA LYS A 52 11.04 -9.53 3.00
C LYS A 52 11.47 -10.19 1.69
N ALA A 53 11.44 -9.45 0.57
CA ALA A 53 11.92 -9.93 -0.71
C ALA A 53 13.46 -10.11 -0.73
N ALA A 54 14.21 -9.19 -0.14
CA ALA A 54 15.66 -9.30 0.01
C ALA A 54 16.04 -10.50 0.89
N GLU A 55 15.39 -10.66 2.04
CA GLU A 55 15.63 -11.82 2.92
C GLU A 55 15.25 -13.14 2.24
N ARG A 56 14.13 -13.17 1.48
CA ARG A 56 13.78 -14.35 0.68
C ARG A 56 14.88 -14.71 -0.32
N ARG A 57 15.49 -13.73 -0.99
CA ARG A 57 16.61 -13.99 -1.92
C ARG A 57 17.83 -14.55 -1.18
N ARG A 58 18.20 -13.95 -0.05
CA ARG A 58 19.31 -14.40 0.79
C ARG A 58 19.13 -15.85 1.25
N ILE A 59 17.94 -16.20 1.75
CA ILE A 59 17.64 -17.56 2.22
C ILE A 59 17.66 -18.57 1.07
N ILE A 60 17.18 -18.20 -0.12
CA ILE A 60 17.25 -19.07 -1.31
C ILE A 60 18.71 -19.33 -1.69
N GLU A 61 19.55 -18.30 -1.71
CA GLU A 61 20.97 -18.44 -2.03
C GLU A 61 21.69 -19.33 -1.01
N GLU A 62 21.42 -19.13 0.28
CA GLU A 62 21.96 -19.95 1.38
C GLU A 62 21.53 -21.42 1.28
N ARG A 63 20.25 -21.68 1.00
CA ARG A 63 19.70 -23.05 0.94
C ARG A 63 20.07 -23.80 -0.34
N CYS A 64 20.06 -23.12 -1.49
CA CYS A 64 20.37 -23.75 -2.77
C CYS A 64 21.87 -23.90 -3.00
N GLY A 65 22.68 -22.98 -2.46
CA GLY A 65 24.12 -22.98 -2.60
C GLY A 65 24.60 -22.85 -4.05
N LYS A 66 25.84 -23.25 -4.30
CA LYS A 66 26.43 -23.25 -5.64
C LYS A 66 26.04 -24.52 -6.42
N PRO A 67 25.84 -24.42 -7.74
CA PRO A 67 25.64 -25.60 -8.58
C PRO A 67 26.85 -26.53 -8.49
N LYS A 68 26.58 -27.84 -8.40
CA LYS A 68 27.63 -28.88 -8.46
C LYS A 68 28.33 -28.84 -9.82
N ASN A 69 29.64 -29.04 -9.85
CA ASN A 69 30.43 -29.09 -11.10
C ASN A 69 30.09 -30.37 -11.87
N ILE A 70 29.71 -30.21 -13.15
CA ILE A 70 29.29 -31.29 -14.05
C ILE A 70 30.32 -31.49 -15.18
N GLU A 71 31.11 -30.45 -15.51
CA GLU A 71 32.02 -30.48 -16.67
C GLU A 71 33.26 -31.34 -16.42
N ASP A 72 33.79 -31.34 -15.19
CA ASP A 72 34.96 -32.12 -14.80
C ASP A 72 34.60 -33.49 -14.16
N ALA A 73 33.32 -33.88 -14.18
CA ALA A 73 32.83 -35.04 -13.46
C ALA A 73 32.91 -36.33 -14.30
N ASN A 74 33.48 -37.39 -13.70
CA ASN A 74 33.43 -38.73 -14.30
C ASN A 74 32.04 -39.38 -14.15
N GLU A 75 31.78 -40.48 -14.86
CA GLU A 75 30.46 -41.15 -14.87
C GLU A 75 29.96 -41.55 -13.46
N ALA A 76 30.85 -42.06 -12.61
CA ALA A 76 30.50 -42.44 -11.24
C ALA A 76 30.13 -41.21 -10.39
N MET A 77 30.85 -40.11 -10.55
CA MET A 77 30.59 -38.83 -9.89
C MET A 77 29.26 -38.24 -10.36
N LEU A 78 28.97 -38.31 -11.65
CA LEU A 78 27.69 -37.87 -12.22
C LEU A 78 26.50 -38.64 -11.63
N LYS A 79 26.58 -39.97 -11.56
CA LYS A 79 25.53 -40.80 -10.93
C LYS A 79 25.31 -40.41 -9.46
N ARG A 80 26.39 -40.17 -8.71
CA ARG A 80 26.29 -39.72 -7.31
C ARG A 80 25.64 -38.33 -7.19
N ILE A 81 26.02 -37.38 -8.04
CA ILE A 81 25.43 -36.03 -8.05
C ILE A 81 23.93 -36.09 -8.33
N ILE A 82 23.49 -36.91 -9.29
CA ILE A 82 22.07 -37.09 -9.61
C ILE A 82 21.32 -37.64 -8.39
N GLN A 83 21.86 -38.67 -7.74
CA GLN A 83 21.23 -39.25 -6.55
C GLN A 83 21.12 -38.23 -5.41
N GLU A 84 22.19 -37.48 -5.11
CA GLU A 84 22.19 -36.42 -4.10
C GLU A 84 21.12 -35.34 -4.36
N TYR A 85 20.92 -34.94 -5.62
CA TYR A 85 19.88 -33.97 -5.97
C TYR A 85 18.48 -34.57 -5.84
N TYR A 86 18.30 -35.83 -6.24
CA TYR A 86 17.01 -36.52 -6.11
C TYR A 86 16.60 -36.65 -4.63
N ASP A 87 17.51 -37.10 -3.77
CA ASP A 87 17.22 -37.26 -2.34
C ASP A 87 16.87 -35.91 -1.69
N ARG A 88 17.61 -34.85 -2.06
CA ARG A 88 17.33 -33.50 -1.58
C ARG A 88 15.98 -32.98 -2.07
N MET A 89 15.64 -33.21 -3.34
CA MET A 89 14.36 -32.82 -3.91
C MET A 89 13.21 -33.52 -3.19
N TYR A 90 13.34 -34.82 -2.93
CA TYR A 90 12.32 -35.61 -2.23
C TYR A 90 12.02 -35.05 -0.82
N VAL A 91 13.07 -34.76 -0.05
CA VAL A 91 12.91 -34.14 1.29
C VAL A 91 12.28 -32.75 1.19
N CYS A 92 12.76 -31.92 0.27
CA CYS A 92 12.20 -30.57 0.05
C CYS A 92 10.71 -30.60 -0.32
N GLU A 93 10.28 -31.56 -1.15
CA GLU A 93 8.89 -31.71 -1.55
C GLU A 93 8.00 -32.12 -0.36
N GLY A 94 8.47 -33.03 0.49
CA GLY A 94 7.78 -33.37 1.73
C GLY A 94 7.60 -32.17 2.65
N GLN A 95 8.68 -31.42 2.90
CA GLN A 95 8.63 -30.19 3.69
C GLN A 95 7.69 -29.13 3.09
N LYS A 96 7.67 -29.01 1.75
CA LYS A 96 6.74 -28.11 1.04
C LYS A 96 5.29 -28.50 1.31
N TRP A 97 4.98 -29.80 1.21
CA TRP A 97 3.64 -30.30 1.46
C TRP A 97 3.14 -30.00 2.87
N ASP A 98 3.96 -30.25 3.88
CA ASP A 98 3.61 -29.98 5.28
C ASP A 98 3.31 -28.48 5.50
N LEU A 99 4.15 -27.60 4.94
CA LEU A 99 3.97 -26.15 5.00
C LEU A 99 2.70 -25.70 4.26
N GLU A 100 2.45 -26.22 3.06
CA GLU A 100 1.26 -25.91 2.28
C GLU A 100 -0.02 -26.37 2.99
N HIS A 101 0.02 -27.55 3.62
CA HIS A 101 -1.09 -28.07 4.39
C HIS A 101 -1.40 -27.19 5.61
N GLU A 102 -0.36 -26.77 6.34
CA GLU A 102 -0.52 -25.86 7.48
C GLU A 102 -1.10 -24.51 7.07
N VAL A 103 -0.58 -23.91 5.98
CA VAL A 103 -1.13 -22.66 5.42
C VAL A 103 -2.61 -22.82 5.06
N ARG A 104 -2.96 -23.93 4.39
CA ARG A 104 -4.35 -24.20 3.99
C ARG A 104 -5.28 -24.35 5.20
N LYS A 105 -4.81 -25.00 6.27
CA LYS A 105 -5.55 -25.10 7.53
C LYS A 105 -5.79 -23.72 8.15
N ARG A 106 -4.76 -22.87 8.19
CA ARG A 106 -4.85 -21.50 8.71
C ARG A 106 -5.78 -20.62 7.87
N ASP A 107 -5.74 -20.75 6.56
CA ASP A 107 -6.66 -20.03 5.65
C ASP A 107 -8.12 -20.43 5.91
N PHE A 108 -8.37 -21.72 6.15
CA PHE A 108 -9.70 -22.21 6.53
C PHE A 108 -10.15 -21.63 7.88
N GLU A 109 -9.29 -21.68 8.90
CA GLU A 109 -9.55 -21.10 10.23
C GLU A 109 -9.86 -19.59 10.12
N ILE A 110 -9.08 -18.84 9.33
CA ILE A 110 -9.30 -17.41 9.08
C ILE A 110 -10.64 -17.17 8.38
N SER A 111 -10.99 -17.98 7.37
CA SER A 111 -12.26 -17.84 6.66
C SER A 111 -13.45 -18.12 7.58
N ASP A 112 -13.36 -19.14 8.42
CA ASP A 112 -14.40 -19.48 9.38
C ASP A 112 -14.59 -18.37 10.42
N LEU A 113 -13.50 -17.90 11.04
CA LEU A 113 -13.54 -16.77 11.98
C LEU A 113 -14.07 -15.49 11.32
N ASN A 114 -13.67 -15.20 10.08
CA ASN A 114 -14.21 -14.07 9.33
C ASN A 114 -15.72 -14.19 9.11
N SER A 115 -16.22 -15.40 8.81
CA SER A 115 -17.66 -15.65 8.70
C SER A 115 -18.38 -15.41 10.03
N GLN A 116 -17.85 -15.93 11.13
CA GLN A 116 -18.41 -15.73 12.48
C GLN A 116 -18.46 -14.25 12.86
N VAL A 117 -17.37 -13.51 12.62
CA VAL A 117 -17.30 -12.06 12.88
C VAL A 117 -18.33 -11.31 12.03
N ASN A 118 -18.52 -11.70 10.77
CA ASN A 118 -19.51 -11.07 9.89
C ASN A 118 -20.95 -11.35 10.35
N ASP A 119 -21.24 -12.55 10.84
CA ASP A 119 -22.56 -12.88 11.38
C ASP A 119 -22.84 -12.11 12.68
N LEU A 120 -21.85 -11.96 13.57
CA LEU A 120 -21.95 -11.19 14.82
C LEU A 120 -22.08 -9.68 14.59
N ARG A 121 -21.40 -9.12 13.59
CA ARG A 121 -21.50 -7.70 13.22
C ARG A 121 -22.81 -7.35 12.51
N GLY A 122 -23.69 -8.33 12.31
CA GLY A 122 -24.92 -8.23 11.56
C GLY A 122 -24.68 -8.52 10.09
N LYS A 123 -25.18 -9.68 9.62
CA LYS A 123 -25.41 -9.93 8.19
C LYS A 123 -26.13 -8.70 7.64
N PHE A 124 -25.51 -8.01 6.68
CA PHE A 124 -26.15 -7.00 5.81
C PHE A 124 -26.05 -5.51 6.18
N VAL A 125 -24.83 -4.96 6.33
CA VAL A 125 -24.59 -3.62 5.75
C VAL A 125 -24.32 -3.82 4.26
N LYS A 126 -25.38 -4.07 3.46
CA LYS A 126 -25.23 -4.15 2.00
C LYS A 126 -24.69 -2.80 1.53
N PRO A 127 -23.42 -2.71 1.10
CA PRO A 127 -22.93 -1.47 0.53
C PRO A 127 -23.81 -1.20 -0.68
N THR A 128 -24.38 0.00 -0.79
CA THR A 128 -25.24 0.36 -1.92
C THR A 128 -24.49 0.03 -3.20
N LEU A 129 -24.98 -0.95 -3.97
CA LEU A 129 -24.31 -1.43 -5.17
C LEU A 129 -24.30 -0.29 -6.20
N LYS A 130 -23.15 0.39 -6.33
CA LYS A 130 -22.96 1.34 -7.41
C LYS A 130 -22.78 0.54 -8.71
N LYS A 131 -23.36 1.00 -9.82
CA LYS A 131 -23.11 0.44 -11.15
C LYS A 131 -21.61 0.57 -11.44
N VAL A 132 -20.88 -0.55 -11.42
CA VAL A 132 -19.43 -0.56 -11.67
C VAL A 132 -19.19 -1.20 -13.04
N SER A 133 -18.98 -0.40 -14.08
CA SER A 133 -18.46 -0.90 -15.36
C SER A 133 -16.96 -1.18 -15.22
N LYS A 134 -16.52 -2.38 -15.65
CA LYS A 134 -15.11 -2.82 -15.58
C LYS A 134 -14.14 -1.85 -16.27
N TYR A 135 -14.61 -1.07 -17.26
CA TYR A 135 -13.78 -0.20 -18.09
C TYR A 135 -13.94 1.30 -17.77
N GLU A 136 -15.06 1.70 -17.18
CA GLU A 136 -15.37 3.12 -16.89
C GLU A 136 -14.40 3.72 -15.86
N ASN A 137 -14.01 2.95 -14.84
CA ASN A 137 -13.02 3.38 -13.86
C ASN A 137 -11.59 3.48 -14.43
N LYS A 138 -11.27 2.73 -15.49
CA LYS A 138 -9.97 2.84 -16.20
C LYS A 138 -9.96 4.07 -17.11
N PHE A 139 -11.05 4.32 -17.83
CA PHE A 139 -11.22 5.51 -18.68
C PHE A 139 -11.27 6.81 -17.88
N ALA A 140 -11.99 6.85 -16.75
CA ALA A 140 -12.06 8.03 -15.89
C ALA A 140 -10.69 8.39 -15.27
N LYS A 141 -9.85 7.38 -14.97
CA LYS A 141 -8.47 7.62 -14.51
C LYS A 141 -7.58 8.18 -15.62
N LEU A 142 -7.74 7.68 -16.86
CA LEU A 142 -7.03 8.22 -18.03
C LEU A 142 -7.44 9.66 -18.31
N GLN A 143 -8.75 9.94 -18.28
CA GLN A 143 -9.29 11.29 -18.48
C GLN A 143 -8.91 12.26 -17.37
N LYS A 144 -8.92 11.84 -16.09
CA LYS A 144 -8.45 12.69 -14.98
C LYS A 144 -6.98 13.03 -15.09
N LYS A 145 -6.11 12.06 -15.43
CA LYS A 145 -4.69 12.34 -15.65
C LYS A 145 -4.46 13.27 -16.85
N ALA A 146 -5.20 13.06 -17.94
CA ALA A 146 -5.14 13.92 -19.11
C ALA A 146 -5.69 15.34 -18.84
N ALA A 147 -6.74 15.46 -18.02
CA ALA A 147 -7.32 16.73 -17.61
C ALA A 147 -6.41 17.47 -16.60
N GLU A 148 -5.81 16.79 -15.61
CA GLU A 148 -4.80 17.37 -14.71
C GLU A 148 -3.58 17.86 -15.49
N PHE A 149 -3.11 17.07 -16.47
CA PHE A 149 -2.00 17.45 -17.34
C PHE A 149 -2.34 18.68 -18.21
N ASN A 150 -3.53 18.71 -18.81
CA ASN A 150 -3.99 19.86 -19.59
C ASN A 150 -4.22 21.11 -18.73
N PHE A 151 -4.79 20.96 -17.53
CA PHE A 151 -5.08 22.09 -16.63
C PHE A 151 -3.79 22.71 -16.08
N ARG A 152 -2.79 21.88 -15.76
CA ARG A 152 -1.46 22.34 -15.31
C ARG A 152 -0.69 23.04 -16.43
N ASN A 153 -0.81 22.57 -17.67
CA ASN A 153 -0.17 23.21 -18.83
C ASN A 153 -0.87 24.51 -19.29
N GLN A 154 -2.17 24.68 -19.05
CA GLN A 154 -2.91 25.91 -19.43
C GLN A 154 -2.82 27.04 -18.40
N LEU A 155 -2.36 26.77 -17.18
CA LEU A 155 -2.11 27.81 -16.18
C LEU A 155 -0.85 28.60 -16.56
N LYS A 156 -1.00 29.89 -16.90
CA LYS A 156 0.14 30.80 -17.04
C LYS A 156 0.82 30.96 -15.67
N VAL A 157 1.92 30.25 -15.44
CA VAL A 157 2.79 30.48 -14.29
C VAL A 157 3.47 31.84 -14.49
N VAL A 158 3.09 32.83 -13.68
CA VAL A 158 3.86 34.08 -13.58
C VAL A 158 5.20 33.71 -12.94
N LYS A 159 6.28 33.80 -13.71
CA LYS A 159 7.65 33.54 -13.25
C LYS A 159 8.06 34.58 -12.20
N LYS A 160 7.75 34.34 -10.92
CA LYS A 160 8.46 34.94 -9.80
C LYS A 160 9.64 34.03 -9.45
N LYS A 161 10.86 34.52 -9.65
CA LYS A 161 12.13 33.78 -9.60
C LYS A 161 12.59 33.33 -8.18
N GLU A 162 11.69 33.13 -7.21
CA GLU A 162 12.14 32.90 -5.81
C GLU A 162 11.81 31.54 -5.20
N PHE A 163 11.11 30.63 -5.89
CA PHE A 163 10.80 29.33 -5.29
C PHE A 163 10.90 28.20 -6.32
N THR A 164 12.11 27.94 -6.80
CA THR A 164 12.50 26.63 -7.35
C THR A 164 13.25 25.88 -6.25
N LEU A 165 12.52 25.08 -5.46
CA LEU A 165 13.11 23.93 -4.80
C LEU A 165 13.31 22.88 -5.89
N GLU A 166 14.56 22.58 -6.20
CA GLU A 166 14.97 21.48 -7.06
C GLU A 166 14.45 20.18 -6.44
N GLU A 167 13.36 19.63 -6.97
CA GLU A 167 13.02 18.24 -6.73
C GLU A 167 14.06 17.41 -7.48
N GLU A 168 15.01 16.82 -6.74
CA GLU A 168 15.97 15.85 -7.26
C GLU A 168 15.22 14.76 -8.04
N ASP A 169 15.49 14.71 -9.34
CA ASP A 169 15.06 13.66 -10.25
C ASP A 169 15.55 12.31 -9.73
N LYS A 170 14.64 11.54 -9.12
CA LYS A 170 14.85 10.11 -8.95
C LYS A 170 14.70 9.46 -10.32
N GLU A 171 15.86 9.33 -10.97
CA GLU A 171 16.09 8.46 -12.12
C GLU A 171 15.40 7.10 -11.88
N ILE A 172 14.34 6.84 -12.64
CA ILE A 172 13.77 5.50 -12.74
C ILE A 172 14.67 4.75 -13.71
N CYS A 173 15.64 4.01 -13.18
CA CYS A 173 16.33 2.99 -13.96
C CYS A 173 15.31 1.96 -14.44
N LEU A 174 15.27 1.76 -15.77
CA LEU A 174 14.65 0.63 -16.46
C LEU A 174 15.33 -0.68 -16.07
#